data_AF-A0A836VNM4-F1
#
_entry.id   AF-A0A836VNM4-F1
#
_cell.length_a   1.000
_cell.length_b   1.000
_cell.length_c   1.000
_cell.angle_alpha   90.00
_cell.angle_beta   90.00
_cell.angle_gamma   90.00
#
_symmetry.space_group_name_H-M   'P 1'
#
loop_
_entity.id
_entity.type
_entity.pdbx_description
1 polymer ?
#
loop_
_entity_poly.entity_id
_entity_poly.type
_entity_poly.pdbx_seq_one_letter_code
_entity_poly.pdbx_strand_id
1 'polypeptide(L)'
;MFDRINLIYPILAIFLIGIFLHLVISLINRRKGNASYNAEMSLSFGILGTFTGIVLGLVNFDVDDIQGSIPQLLEGLKFAFTTSIAGMISSILIKLFPGKDTESRSEATPETIQAELGKINQTLERNNNELRDEFKKLISGDNDTSLVNQIKLLKNDLVEQLTKNRDLNKSGFDELNNQFTQLGEKIAKLSSDAMVEALKQAIVEFNKQLADQLGDNFRQLNEGVKNLLEWQVQYKDTLEEMQDSIGVIIEKLNDATRAIEEISTSLEPIPETVESIETLFDDAEKSIGLMTTTLESYKDMSEKA
;
A
#
# COMPACT_ATOMS: atom_id res chain seq x y z
N MET A 1 54.19 -64.80 -1.15
CA MET A 1 52.98 -64.09 -0.76
C MET A 1 52.34 -64.93 0.36
N PHE A 2 52.69 -64.64 1.61
CA PHE A 2 52.14 -65.36 2.76
C PHE A 2 50.75 -64.81 3.03
N ASP A 3 49.71 -65.63 2.92
CA ASP A 3 48.34 -65.26 3.29
C ASP A 3 48.28 -64.96 4.80
N ARG A 4 48.43 -63.68 5.17
CA ARG A 4 48.55 -63.23 6.57
C ARG A 4 47.24 -63.33 7.36
N ILE A 5 46.13 -63.69 6.72
CA ILE A 5 44.90 -64.15 7.39
C ILE A 5 45.20 -65.38 8.28
N ASN A 6 46.18 -66.20 7.90
CA ASN A 6 46.64 -67.35 8.70
C ASN A 6 47.46 -66.98 9.94
N LEU A 7 47.76 -65.69 10.19
CA LEU A 7 48.50 -65.26 11.37
C LEU A 7 47.60 -64.93 12.58
N ILE A 8 46.31 -64.63 12.36
CA ILE A 8 45.36 -64.30 13.44
C ILE A 8 45.06 -65.53 14.30
N TYR A 9 44.83 -66.69 13.69
CA TYR A 9 44.52 -67.94 14.37
C TYR A 9 45.64 -68.46 15.31
N PRO A 10 46.93 -68.49 14.93
CA PRO A 10 47.99 -68.91 15.86
C PRO A 10 48.16 -67.93 17.02
N ILE A 11 48.00 -66.62 16.79
CA ILE A 11 48.03 -65.62 17.87
C ILE A 11 46.85 -65.83 18.81
N LEU A 12 45.66 -66.13 18.27
CA LEU A 12 44.46 -66.38 19.08
C LEU A 12 44.66 -67.62 19.95
N ALA A 13 45.22 -68.69 19.38
CA ALA A 13 45.54 -69.90 20.12
C ALA A 13 46.52 -69.62 21.26
N ILE A 14 47.56 -68.80 21.05
CA ILE A 14 48.51 -68.41 22.11
C ILE A 14 47.80 -67.66 23.24
N PHE A 15 46.92 -66.71 22.92
CA PHE A 15 46.14 -65.97 23.93
C PHE A 15 45.21 -66.89 24.72
N LEU A 16 44.50 -67.79 24.04
CA LEU A 16 43.59 -68.74 24.69
C LEU A 16 44.34 -69.75 25.56
N ILE A 17 45.49 -70.25 25.09
CA ILE A 17 46.36 -71.13 25.88
C ILE A 17 46.89 -70.38 27.10
N GLY A 18 47.30 -69.11 26.96
CA GLY A 18 47.75 -68.28 28.08
C GLY A 18 46.67 -68.06 29.14
N ILE A 19 45.44 -67.71 28.71
CA ILE A 19 44.29 -67.55 29.61
C ILE A 19 43.94 -68.88 30.28
N PHE A 20 43.95 -69.99 29.54
CA PHE A 20 43.66 -71.32 30.07
C PHE A 20 44.73 -71.80 31.06
N LEU A 21 46.02 -71.58 30.76
CA LEU A 21 47.11 -71.91 31.66
C LEU A 21 47.02 -71.10 32.95
N HIS A 22 46.73 -69.80 32.85
CA HIS A 22 46.50 -68.93 34.00
C HIS A 22 45.30 -69.40 34.83
N LEU A 23 44.20 -69.79 34.19
CA LEU A 23 43.04 -70.39 34.86
C LEU A 23 43.42 -71.66 35.62
N VAL A 24 44.11 -72.60 34.97
CA VAL A 24 44.54 -73.87 35.59
C VAL A 24 45.50 -73.63 36.75
N ILE A 25 46.49 -72.76 36.60
CA ILE A 25 47.43 -72.39 37.67
C ILE A 25 46.69 -71.73 38.83
N SER A 26 45.77 -70.80 38.55
CA SER A 26 44.95 -70.14 39.57
C SER A 26 44.05 -71.14 40.31
N LEU A 27 43.54 -72.15 39.60
CA LEU A 27 42.74 -73.23 40.16
C LEU A 27 43.57 -74.35 40.81
N ILE A 28 44.88 -74.42 40.64
CA ILE A 28 45.73 -75.38 41.38
C ILE A 28 46.31 -74.70 42.63
N ASN A 29 46.70 -73.42 42.53
CA ASN A 29 47.36 -72.66 43.58
C ASN A 29 46.37 -71.96 44.55
N ARG A 30 45.20 -72.58 44.81
CA ARG A 30 44.03 -71.99 45.51
C ARG A 30 44.25 -71.62 46.98
N ARG A 31 45.41 -71.92 47.57
CA ARG A 31 45.68 -71.81 49.02
C ARG A 31 46.10 -70.41 49.52
N LYS A 32 46.29 -69.41 48.65
CA LYS A 32 46.90 -68.11 49.03
C LYS A 32 45.98 -66.88 49.01
N GLY A 33 44.65 -67.04 49.04
CA GLY A 33 43.74 -65.87 49.13
C GLY A 33 43.73 -64.93 47.90
N ASN A 34 44.43 -65.28 46.82
CA ASN A 34 44.64 -64.42 45.64
C ASN A 34 43.53 -64.51 44.59
N ALA A 35 42.33 -64.99 44.94
CA ALA A 35 41.26 -65.25 43.96
C ALA A 35 40.76 -63.96 43.27
N SER A 36 40.62 -62.85 44.00
CA SER A 36 40.22 -61.56 43.41
C SER A 36 41.29 -61.05 42.43
N TYR A 37 42.55 -61.03 42.88
CA TYR A 37 43.68 -60.58 42.07
C TYR A 37 43.85 -61.44 40.80
N ASN A 38 43.79 -62.76 40.90
CA ASN A 38 43.91 -63.65 39.75
C ASN A 38 42.75 -63.51 38.76
N ALA A 39 41.54 -63.24 39.27
CA ALA A 39 40.36 -63.00 38.45
C ALA A 39 40.43 -61.63 37.74
N GLU A 40 40.95 -60.59 38.40
CA GLU A 40 41.23 -59.28 37.78
C GLU A 40 42.33 -59.38 36.72
N MET A 41 43.37 -60.17 36.97
CA MET A 41 44.43 -60.46 36.00
C MET A 41 43.90 -61.25 34.78
N SER A 42 43.00 -62.21 34.99
CA SER A 42 42.32 -62.93 33.89
C SER A 42 41.46 -62.00 33.03
N LEU A 43 40.75 -61.06 33.67
CA LEU A 43 39.98 -60.05 32.95
C LEU A 43 40.90 -59.12 32.15
N SER A 44 42.02 -58.71 32.74
CA SER A 44 43.03 -57.86 32.09
C SER A 44 43.65 -58.53 30.86
N PHE A 45 43.93 -59.84 30.90
CA PHE A 45 44.37 -60.58 29.71
C PHE A 45 43.32 -60.64 28.61
N GLY A 46 42.03 -60.76 28.97
CA GLY A 46 40.92 -60.65 28.03
C GLY A 46 40.87 -59.30 27.33
N ILE A 47 41.00 -58.21 28.11
CA ILE A 47 41.05 -56.82 27.61
C ILE A 47 42.26 -56.60 26.70
N LEU A 48 43.43 -57.10 27.07
CA LEU A 48 44.64 -57.03 26.23
C LEU A 48 44.43 -57.73 24.88
N GLY A 49 43.78 -58.89 24.88
CA GLY A 49 43.39 -59.59 23.66
C GLY A 49 42.42 -58.77 22.80
N THR A 50 41.45 -58.07 23.42
CA THR A 50 40.54 -57.17 22.71
C THR A 50 41.28 -56.07 21.94
N PHE A 51 42.20 -55.37 22.62
CA PHE A 51 43.01 -54.34 21.97
C PHE A 51 43.91 -54.91 20.87
N THR A 52 44.51 -56.07 21.11
CA THR A 52 45.36 -56.75 20.12
C THR A 52 44.56 -57.16 18.87
N GLY A 53 43.35 -57.70 19.04
CA GLY A 53 42.47 -58.08 17.94
C GLY A 53 42.00 -56.90 17.09
N ILE A 54 41.63 -55.78 17.74
CA ILE A 54 41.26 -54.55 17.04
C ILE A 54 42.46 -54.01 16.23
N VAL A 55 43.65 -53.96 16.82
CA VAL A 55 44.87 -53.53 16.13
C VAL A 55 45.15 -54.44 14.92
N LEU A 56 45.11 -55.76 15.08
CA LEU A 56 45.31 -56.70 13.97
C LEU A 56 44.25 -56.57 12.86
N GLY A 57 43.01 -56.23 13.23
CA GLY A 57 41.94 -55.93 12.29
C GLY A 57 42.13 -54.62 11.52
N LEU A 58 42.83 -53.64 12.11
CA LEU A 58 43.03 -52.31 11.54
C LEU A 58 44.38 -52.11 10.83
N VAL A 59 45.39 -52.95 11.06
CA VAL A 59 46.75 -52.79 10.53
C VAL A 59 46.82 -52.69 8.99
N ASN A 60 45.88 -53.31 8.28
CA ASN A 60 45.76 -53.17 6.82
C ASN A 60 44.39 -52.63 6.39
N PHE A 61 43.71 -51.91 7.27
CA PHE A 61 42.42 -51.31 6.92
C PHE A 61 42.68 -50.16 5.95
N ASP A 62 42.23 -50.32 4.72
CA ASP A 62 42.28 -49.30 3.68
C ASP A 62 41.03 -48.42 3.76
N VAL A 63 41.23 -47.13 4.00
CA VAL A 63 40.14 -46.14 4.07
C VAL A 63 39.58 -45.83 2.68
N ASP A 64 40.36 -46.06 1.62
CA ASP A 64 39.97 -45.83 0.24
C ASP A 64 39.24 -47.06 -0.35
N ASP A 65 39.45 -48.26 0.24
CA ASP A 65 38.69 -49.49 -0.06
C ASP A 65 38.08 -50.13 1.20
N ILE A 66 37.00 -49.51 1.68
CA ILE A 66 36.27 -49.98 2.86
C ILE A 66 35.68 -51.38 2.64
N GLN A 67 35.14 -51.67 1.45
CA GLN A 67 34.48 -52.96 1.20
C GLN A 67 35.48 -54.11 1.20
N GLY A 68 36.67 -53.92 0.64
CA GLY A 68 37.77 -54.88 0.71
C GLY A 68 38.33 -55.06 2.13
N SER A 69 38.23 -54.02 2.97
CA SER A 69 38.79 -54.01 4.33
C SER A 69 37.86 -54.60 5.41
N ILE A 70 36.54 -54.64 5.18
CA ILE A 70 35.54 -55.16 6.13
C ILE A 70 35.83 -56.61 6.55
N PRO A 71 36.12 -57.58 5.65
CA PRO A 71 36.37 -58.96 6.06
C PRO A 71 37.54 -59.11 7.04
N GLN A 72 38.65 -58.39 6.82
CA GLN A 72 39.80 -58.43 7.73
C GLN A 72 39.47 -57.78 9.08
N LEU A 73 38.75 -56.65 9.07
CA LEU A 73 38.30 -55.99 10.29
C LEU A 73 37.41 -56.94 11.13
N LEU A 74 36.51 -57.67 10.48
CA LEU A 74 35.64 -58.65 11.14
C LEU A 74 36.40 -59.81 11.76
N GLU A 75 37.48 -60.30 11.12
CA GLU A 75 38.33 -61.34 11.72
C GLU A 75 39.08 -60.82 12.96
N GLY A 76 39.61 -59.60 12.93
CA GLY A 76 40.21 -58.95 14.12
C GLY A 76 39.20 -58.72 15.24
N LEU A 77 37.95 -58.39 14.89
CA LEU A 77 36.87 -58.21 15.85
C LEU A 77 36.43 -59.55 16.47
N LYS A 78 36.36 -60.64 15.69
CA LYS A 78 36.11 -61.99 16.22
C LYS A 78 37.18 -62.42 17.21
N PHE A 79 38.45 -62.15 16.92
CA PHE A 79 39.54 -62.38 17.85
C PHE A 79 39.30 -61.62 19.16
N ALA A 80 39.04 -60.31 19.06
CA ALA A 80 38.88 -59.42 20.19
C ALA A 80 37.75 -59.87 21.13
N PHE A 81 36.59 -60.24 20.56
CA PHE A 81 35.47 -60.77 21.35
C PHE A 81 35.79 -62.13 21.97
N THR A 82 36.46 -63.01 21.23
CA THR A 82 36.78 -64.36 21.72
C THR A 82 37.70 -64.32 22.94
N THR A 83 38.76 -63.49 22.91
CA THR A 83 39.67 -63.34 24.05
C THR A 83 39.01 -62.65 25.24
N SER A 84 38.12 -61.66 25.00
CA SER A 84 37.37 -60.98 26.07
C SER A 84 36.42 -61.93 26.79
N ILE A 85 35.67 -62.74 26.04
CA ILE A 85 34.74 -63.73 26.60
C ILE A 85 35.53 -64.78 27.40
N ALA A 86 36.64 -65.29 26.84
CA ALA A 86 37.49 -66.26 27.54
C ALA A 86 38.05 -65.68 28.86
N GLY A 87 38.55 -64.43 28.84
CA GLY A 87 39.06 -63.76 30.04
C GLY A 87 37.99 -63.52 31.11
N MET A 88 36.78 -63.15 30.69
CA MET A 88 35.63 -62.94 31.58
C MET A 88 35.11 -64.25 32.19
N ILE A 89 34.93 -65.29 31.37
CA ILE A 89 34.52 -66.63 31.86
C ILE A 89 35.56 -67.16 32.85
N SER A 90 36.85 -67.06 32.52
CA SER A 90 37.94 -67.45 33.43
C SER A 90 37.92 -66.65 34.74
N SER A 91 37.69 -65.33 34.69
CA SER A 91 37.54 -64.48 35.88
C SER A 91 36.38 -64.92 36.78
N ILE A 92 35.23 -65.24 36.18
CA ILE A 92 34.05 -65.73 36.90
C ILE A 92 34.32 -67.11 37.51
N LEU A 93 34.92 -68.03 36.76
CA LEU A 93 35.27 -69.37 37.26
C LEU A 93 36.25 -69.29 38.45
N ILE A 94 37.25 -68.41 38.40
CA ILE A 94 38.18 -68.20 39.53
C ILE A 94 37.42 -67.70 40.77
N LYS A 95 36.44 -66.80 40.60
CA LYS A 95 35.62 -66.25 41.70
C LYS A 95 34.59 -67.24 42.26
N LEU A 96 34.05 -68.12 41.43
CA LEU A 96 33.02 -69.10 41.83
C LEU A 96 33.58 -70.29 42.59
N PHE A 97 34.88 -70.56 42.48
CA PHE A 97 35.56 -71.65 43.19
C PHE A 97 36.61 -71.14 44.19
N PRO A 98 36.23 -70.32 45.21
CA PRO A 98 37.17 -69.86 46.22
C PRO A 98 37.75 -71.06 46.98
N GLY A 99 39.06 -71.03 47.25
CA GLY A 99 39.73 -72.08 48.01
C GLY A 99 39.10 -72.26 49.39
N LYS A 100 38.87 -73.51 49.79
CA LYS A 100 38.60 -73.87 51.19
C LYS A 100 39.85 -73.52 51.99
N ASP A 101 39.83 -72.37 52.66
CA ASP A 101 40.14 -72.20 54.08
C ASP A 101 40.42 -70.72 54.42
N THR A 102 39.54 -70.22 55.29
CA THR A 102 39.72 -69.27 56.42
C THR A 102 40.39 -67.89 56.26
N GLU A 103 39.60 -66.91 56.74
CA GLU A 103 39.94 -65.70 57.52
C GLU A 103 40.47 -64.44 56.82
N SER A 104 39.63 -63.39 56.85
CA SER A 104 39.84 -62.20 57.71
C SER A 104 38.82 -61.10 57.37
N ARG A 105 37.71 -61.03 58.11
CA ARG A 105 36.96 -59.77 58.30
C ARG A 105 36.39 -59.75 59.71
N SER A 106 36.74 -58.69 60.43
CA SER A 106 36.22 -58.28 61.74
C SER A 106 34.75 -58.62 61.88
N GLU A 107 34.37 -59.29 62.97
CA GLU A 107 32.97 -59.52 63.32
C GLU A 107 32.26 -58.16 63.46
N ALA A 108 31.22 -57.96 62.65
CA ALA A 108 30.27 -56.88 62.83
C ALA A 108 29.25 -57.35 63.88
N THR A 109 29.36 -56.85 65.12
CA THR A 109 28.33 -57.08 66.14
C THR A 109 27.15 -56.11 65.94
N PRO A 110 25.92 -56.47 66.34
CA PRO A 110 24.75 -55.58 66.25
C PRO A 110 24.98 -54.18 66.83
N GLU A 111 25.79 -54.07 67.90
CA GLU A 111 26.11 -52.78 68.54
C GLU A 111 27.00 -51.89 67.67
N THR A 112 27.97 -52.47 66.94
CA THR A 112 28.86 -51.70 66.04
C THR A 112 28.11 -51.17 64.82
N ILE A 113 27.16 -51.93 64.31
CA ILE A 113 26.26 -51.51 63.21
C ILE A 113 25.32 -50.39 63.70
N GLN A 114 24.75 -50.51 64.90
CA GLN A 114 23.86 -49.48 65.45
C GLN A 114 24.57 -48.16 65.74
N ALA A 115 25.83 -48.21 66.21
CA ALA A 115 26.64 -47.02 66.42
C ALA A 115 26.98 -46.28 65.12
N GLU A 116 27.34 -47.01 64.04
CA GLU A 116 27.59 -46.41 62.73
C GLU A 116 26.30 -45.89 62.06
N LEU A 117 25.18 -46.61 62.18
CA LEU A 117 23.88 -46.12 61.71
C LEU A 117 23.43 -44.85 62.45
N GLY A 118 23.72 -44.74 63.75
CA GLY A 118 23.47 -43.55 64.55
C GLY A 118 24.26 -42.34 64.06
N LYS A 119 25.56 -42.51 63.76
CA LYS A 119 26.41 -41.46 63.18
C LYS A 119 25.96 -41.05 61.79
N ILE A 120 25.55 -42.01 60.95
CA ILE A 120 25.00 -41.74 59.62
C ILE A 120 23.72 -40.92 59.75
N ASN A 121 22.79 -41.32 60.62
CA ASN A 121 21.55 -40.59 60.83
C ASN A 121 21.79 -39.17 61.36
N GLN A 122 22.73 -39.02 62.30
CA GLN A 122 23.11 -37.70 62.83
C GLN A 122 23.76 -36.81 61.76
N THR A 123 24.61 -37.37 60.91
CA THR A 123 25.23 -36.65 59.78
C THR A 123 24.17 -36.24 58.75
N LEU A 124 23.21 -37.11 58.49
CA LEU A 124 22.12 -36.88 57.54
C LEU A 124 21.17 -35.78 58.03
N GLU A 125 20.81 -35.79 59.32
CA GLU A 125 20.06 -34.72 59.97
C GLU A 125 20.82 -33.38 59.96
N ARG A 126 22.12 -33.41 60.27
CA ARG A 126 22.96 -32.21 60.22
C ARG A 126 23.00 -31.63 58.80
N ASN A 127 23.27 -32.46 57.79
CA ASN A 127 23.32 -32.02 56.40
C ASN A 127 21.96 -31.48 55.93
N ASN A 128 20.85 -32.13 56.30
CA ASN A 128 19.51 -31.66 55.95
C ASN A 128 19.20 -30.29 56.59
N ASN A 129 19.59 -30.08 57.84
CA ASN A 129 19.38 -28.80 58.52
C ASN A 129 20.28 -27.70 57.96
N GLU A 130 21.56 -27.98 57.69
CA GLU A 130 22.48 -27.04 57.05
C GLU A 130 21.99 -26.64 55.64
N LEU A 131 21.55 -27.61 54.82
CA LEU A 131 20.96 -27.36 53.50
C LEU A 131 19.68 -26.53 53.59
N ARG A 132 18.81 -26.79 54.57
CA ARG A 132 17.59 -26.01 54.81
C ARG A 132 17.91 -24.57 55.17
N ASP A 133 18.89 -24.36 56.04
CA ASP A 133 19.29 -23.02 56.47
C ASP A 133 19.96 -22.24 55.33
N GLU A 134 20.79 -22.89 54.52
CA GLU A 134 21.42 -22.28 53.34
C GLU A 134 20.36 -21.93 52.28
N PHE A 135 19.42 -22.83 52.01
CA PHE A 135 18.29 -22.58 51.10
C PHE A 135 17.40 -21.43 51.58
N LYS A 136 17.10 -21.39 52.89
CA LYS A 136 16.32 -20.29 53.50
C LYS A 136 17.05 -18.96 53.39
N LYS A 137 18.38 -18.94 53.54
CA LYS A 137 19.21 -17.73 53.33
C LYS A 137 19.21 -17.28 51.87
N LEU A 138 19.26 -18.20 50.90
CA LEU A 138 19.23 -17.86 49.48
C LEU A 138 17.86 -17.32 49.02
N ILE A 139 16.75 -17.82 49.59
CA ILE A 139 15.41 -17.37 49.20
C ILE A 139 14.96 -16.15 50.00
N SER A 140 15.07 -16.23 51.32
CA SER A 140 14.45 -15.28 52.27
C SER A 140 15.47 -14.53 53.12
N GLY A 141 16.75 -14.64 52.81
CA GLY A 141 17.78 -13.83 53.45
C GLY A 141 17.53 -12.34 53.17
N ASP A 142 17.82 -11.51 54.16
CA ASP A 142 17.78 -10.05 54.00
C ASP A 142 19.05 -9.50 53.33
N ASN A 143 19.86 -10.37 52.72
CA ASN A 143 21.05 -10.00 51.97
C ASN A 143 20.70 -9.65 50.52
N ASP A 144 21.53 -8.82 49.88
CA ASP A 144 21.32 -8.37 48.50
C ASP A 144 21.33 -9.52 47.48
N THR A 145 21.87 -10.67 47.87
CA THR A 145 21.93 -11.87 47.04
C THR A 145 20.68 -12.72 47.11
N SER A 146 19.74 -12.47 48.03
CA SER A 146 18.54 -13.30 48.12
C SER A 146 17.62 -13.11 46.92
N LEU A 147 16.93 -14.18 46.53
CA LEU A 147 16.00 -14.13 45.41
C LEU A 147 14.87 -13.13 45.64
N VAL A 148 14.36 -13.01 46.87
CA VAL A 148 13.31 -12.04 47.21
C VAL A 148 13.80 -10.60 47.02
N ASN A 149 15.02 -10.29 47.47
CA ASN A 149 15.58 -8.95 47.30
C ASN A 149 15.88 -8.64 45.83
N GLN A 150 16.44 -9.59 45.05
CA GLN A 150 16.64 -9.41 43.62
C GLN A 150 15.32 -9.18 42.85
N ILE A 151 14.26 -9.93 43.17
CA ILE A 151 12.93 -9.73 42.57
C ILE A 151 12.37 -8.36 42.95
N LYS A 152 12.56 -7.92 44.20
CA LYS A 152 12.11 -6.60 44.66
C LYS A 152 12.84 -5.47 43.94
N LEU A 153 14.16 -5.58 43.77
CA LEU A 153 14.96 -4.62 43.00
C LEU A 153 14.53 -4.59 41.54
N LEU A 154 14.37 -5.76 40.91
CA LEU A 154 13.90 -5.86 39.53
C LEU A 154 12.50 -5.27 39.36
N LYS A 155 11.59 -5.53 40.29
CA LYS A 155 10.26 -4.92 40.29
C LYS A 155 10.35 -3.40 40.38
N ASN A 156 11.20 -2.87 41.26
CA ASN A 156 11.36 -1.43 41.44
C ASN A 156 11.94 -0.79 40.17
N ASP A 157 12.97 -1.41 39.56
CA ASP A 157 13.55 -0.96 38.29
C ASP A 157 12.51 -0.97 37.16
N LEU A 158 11.71 -2.05 37.06
CA LEU A 158 10.61 -2.11 36.09
C LEU A 158 9.56 -1.01 36.31
N VAL A 159 9.17 -0.75 37.56
CA VAL A 159 8.22 0.33 37.89
C VAL A 159 8.79 1.70 37.53
N GLU A 160 10.07 1.92 37.79
CA GLU A 160 10.77 3.16 37.43
C GLU A 160 10.83 3.33 35.91
N GLN A 161 11.21 2.29 35.17
CA GLN A 161 11.25 2.30 33.71
C GLN A 161 9.86 2.55 33.10
N LEU A 162 8.81 1.91 33.62
CA LEU A 162 7.43 2.13 33.17
C LEU A 162 6.96 3.56 33.46
N THR A 163 7.31 4.11 34.62
CA THR A 163 6.98 5.50 34.98
C THR A 163 7.69 6.47 34.05
N LYS A 164 8.99 6.27 33.80
CA LYS A 164 9.78 7.07 32.88
C LYS A 164 9.26 6.98 31.44
N ASN A 165 8.87 5.79 30.98
CA ASN A 165 8.28 5.62 29.64
C ASN A 165 6.94 6.35 29.51
N ARG A 166 6.07 6.25 30.53
CA ARG A 166 4.81 6.98 30.58
C ARG A 166 5.03 8.49 30.52
N ASP A 167 5.99 9.01 31.28
CA ASP A 167 6.27 10.44 31.34
C ASP A 167 6.91 10.93 30.03
N LEU A 168 7.82 10.16 29.41
CA LEU A 168 8.34 10.42 28.07
C LEU A 168 7.23 10.46 27.03
N ASN A 169 6.34 9.47 27.02
CA ASN A 169 5.21 9.42 26.09
C ASN A 169 4.30 10.64 26.29
N LYS A 170 3.98 11.00 27.53
CA LYS A 170 3.18 12.20 27.83
C LYS A 170 3.84 13.46 27.29
N SER A 171 5.14 13.66 27.56
CA SER A 171 5.88 14.81 27.05
C SER A 171 5.93 14.85 25.52
N GLY A 172 6.09 13.70 24.86
CA GLY A 172 6.05 13.60 23.40
C GLY A 172 4.68 13.92 22.81
N PHE A 173 3.59 13.50 23.49
CA PHE A 173 2.23 13.87 23.09
C PHE A 173 1.96 15.37 23.27
N ASP A 174 2.42 15.96 24.37
CA ASP A 174 2.26 17.40 24.63
C ASP A 174 3.00 18.25 23.57
N GLU A 175 4.23 17.84 23.23
CA GLU A 175 5.03 18.47 22.15
C GLU A 175 4.35 18.32 20.79
N LEU A 176 3.87 17.12 20.46
CA LEU A 176 3.14 16.87 19.23
C LEU A 176 1.86 17.72 19.14
N ASN A 177 1.11 17.84 20.24
CA ASN A 177 -0.09 18.67 20.30
C ASN A 177 0.23 20.16 20.08
N ASN A 178 1.35 20.65 20.64
CA ASN A 178 1.84 22.00 20.40
C ASN A 178 2.18 22.21 18.91
N GLN A 179 2.91 21.29 18.30
CA GLN A 179 3.22 21.35 16.86
C GLN A 179 1.97 21.33 15.98
N PHE A 180 0.96 20.53 16.31
CA PHE A 180 -0.32 20.52 15.60
C PHE A 180 -1.08 21.84 15.73
N THR A 181 -1.04 22.47 16.92
CA THR A 181 -1.67 23.78 17.13
C THR A 181 -0.95 24.85 16.29
N GLN A 182 0.38 24.88 16.31
CA GLN A 182 1.17 25.80 15.47
C GLN A 182 0.94 25.57 13.98
N LEU A 183 0.77 24.32 13.55
CA LEU A 183 0.42 23.98 12.18
C LEU A 183 -0.97 24.54 11.83
N GLY A 184 -1.95 24.35 12.70
CA GLY A 184 -3.29 24.91 12.54
C GLY A 184 -3.27 26.44 12.40
N GLU A 185 -2.51 27.13 13.25
CA GLU A 185 -2.32 28.59 13.16
C GLU A 185 -1.66 29.02 11.85
N LYS A 186 -0.63 28.31 11.40
CA LYS A 186 0.04 28.59 10.11
C LYS A 186 -0.91 28.37 8.94
N ILE A 187 -1.70 27.29 8.94
CA ILE A 187 -2.68 27.01 7.89
C ILE A 187 -3.75 28.11 7.86
N ALA A 188 -4.28 28.51 9.03
CA ALA A 188 -5.27 29.59 9.12
C ALA A 188 -4.71 30.90 8.57
N LYS A 189 -3.47 31.24 8.95
CA LYS A 189 -2.78 32.44 8.46
C LYS A 189 -2.55 32.40 6.95
N LEU A 190 -1.96 31.32 6.43
CA LEU A 190 -1.69 31.18 5.00
C LEU A 190 -2.97 31.19 4.17
N SER A 191 -4.04 30.55 4.64
CA SER A 191 -5.34 30.53 3.94
C SER A 191 -5.98 31.91 3.94
N SER A 192 -5.91 32.64 5.06
CA SER A 192 -6.37 34.02 5.15
C SER A 192 -5.58 34.95 4.23
N ASP A 193 -4.25 34.87 4.26
CA ASP A 193 -3.36 35.70 3.43
C ASP A 193 -3.59 35.42 1.94
N ALA A 194 -3.71 34.14 1.55
CA ALA A 194 -4.03 33.75 0.18
C ALA A 194 -5.42 34.21 -0.27
N MET A 195 -6.43 34.13 0.62
CA MET A 195 -7.78 34.61 0.33
C MET A 195 -7.81 36.13 0.17
N VAL A 196 -7.11 36.87 1.03
CA VAL A 196 -6.98 38.33 0.95
C VAL A 196 -6.27 38.73 -0.34
N GLU A 197 -5.19 38.04 -0.70
CA GLU A 197 -4.46 38.31 -1.95
C GLU A 197 -5.32 38.00 -3.19
N ALA A 198 -6.05 36.89 -3.18
CA ALA A 198 -6.99 36.54 -4.25
C ALA A 198 -8.13 37.57 -4.38
N LEU A 199 -8.70 38.02 -3.26
CA LEU A 199 -9.73 39.07 -3.25
C LEU A 199 -9.16 40.40 -3.77
N LYS A 200 -7.95 40.76 -3.36
CA LYS A 200 -7.28 41.98 -3.83
C LYS A 200 -7.04 41.92 -5.34
N GLN A 201 -6.54 40.80 -5.86
CA GLN A 201 -6.36 40.61 -7.29
C GLN A 201 -7.70 40.66 -8.05
N ALA A 202 -8.74 40.03 -7.51
CA ALA A 202 -10.08 40.09 -8.09
C ALA A 202 -10.62 41.52 -8.15
N ILE A 203 -10.40 42.33 -7.12
CA ILE A 203 -10.79 43.76 -7.11
C ILE A 203 -9.99 44.55 -8.14
N VAL A 204 -8.68 44.31 -8.26
CA VAL A 204 -7.83 44.99 -9.25
C VAL A 204 -8.28 44.65 -10.67
N GLU A 205 -8.50 43.37 -10.96
CA GLU A 205 -8.96 42.91 -12.26
C GLU A 205 -10.38 43.41 -12.57
N PHE A 206 -11.27 43.39 -11.56
CA PHE A 206 -12.61 43.96 -11.68
C PHE A 206 -12.56 45.45 -12.01
N ASN A 207 -11.75 46.24 -11.30
CA ASN A 207 -11.60 47.68 -11.57
C ASN A 207 -11.02 47.93 -12.96
N LYS A 208 -10.07 47.11 -13.42
CA LYS A 208 -9.52 47.20 -14.76
C LYS A 208 -10.58 46.90 -15.83
N GLN A 209 -11.30 45.79 -15.69
CA GLN A 209 -12.39 45.45 -16.60
C GLN A 209 -13.52 46.49 -16.58
N LEU A 210 -13.83 47.05 -15.41
CA LEU A 210 -14.82 48.10 -15.25
C LEU A 210 -14.38 49.36 -16.00
N ALA A 211 -13.13 49.80 -15.84
CA ALA A 211 -12.60 50.96 -16.57
C ALA A 211 -12.57 50.73 -18.09
N ASP A 212 -12.07 49.58 -18.54
CA ASP A 212 -11.93 49.27 -19.97
C ASP A 212 -13.30 49.07 -20.64
N GLN A 213 -14.14 48.18 -20.09
CA GLN A 213 -15.42 47.84 -20.71
C GLN A 213 -16.47 48.92 -20.55
N LEU A 214 -16.60 49.58 -19.40
CA LEU A 214 -17.55 50.71 -19.30
C LEU A 214 -17.03 51.91 -20.07
N GLY A 215 -15.73 52.17 -20.09
CA GLY A 215 -15.16 53.25 -20.91
C GLY A 215 -15.50 53.08 -22.39
N ASP A 216 -15.29 51.88 -22.93
CA ASP A 216 -15.61 51.55 -24.32
C ASP A 216 -17.11 51.58 -24.61
N ASN A 217 -17.92 51.04 -23.69
CA ASN A 217 -19.38 51.08 -23.83
C ASN A 217 -19.93 52.51 -23.76
N PHE A 218 -19.42 53.36 -22.87
CA PHE A 218 -19.82 54.77 -22.81
C PHE A 218 -19.38 55.54 -24.04
N ARG A 219 -18.22 55.22 -24.61
CA ARG A 219 -17.76 55.82 -25.87
C ARG A 219 -18.66 55.42 -27.04
N GLN A 220 -19.00 54.14 -27.18
CA GLN A 220 -19.94 53.67 -28.20
C GLN A 220 -21.35 54.24 -27.99
N LEU A 221 -21.81 54.32 -26.74
CA LEU A 221 -23.08 54.95 -26.40
C LEU A 221 -23.09 56.43 -26.81
N ASN A 222 -22.02 57.15 -26.51
CA ASN A 222 -21.90 58.57 -26.86
C ASN A 222 -21.88 58.79 -28.39
N GLU A 223 -21.20 57.92 -29.14
CA GLU A 223 -21.25 57.93 -30.61
C GLU A 223 -22.67 57.64 -31.12
N GLY A 224 -23.38 56.67 -30.53
CA GLY A 224 -24.78 56.39 -30.85
C GLY A 224 -25.70 57.59 -30.59
N VAL A 225 -25.52 58.27 -29.46
CA VAL A 225 -26.26 59.50 -29.12
C VAL A 225 -25.95 60.62 -30.10
N LYS A 226 -24.69 60.77 -30.52
CA LYS A 226 -24.28 61.77 -31.51
C LYS A 226 -24.92 61.50 -32.88
N ASN A 227 -24.91 60.26 -33.33
CA ASN A 227 -25.57 59.86 -34.59
C ASN A 227 -27.09 60.11 -34.53
N LEU A 228 -27.73 59.88 -33.37
CA LEU A 228 -29.13 60.22 -33.17
C LEU A 228 -29.37 61.73 -33.23
N LEU A 229 -28.49 62.54 -32.66
CA LEU A 229 -28.57 64.00 -32.74
C LEU A 229 -28.42 64.48 -34.20
N GLU A 230 -27.49 63.92 -34.94
CA GLU A 230 -27.28 64.24 -36.35
C GLU A 230 -28.50 63.85 -37.19
N TRP A 231 -29.07 62.66 -36.96
CA TRP A 231 -30.31 62.23 -37.59
C TRP A 231 -31.48 63.17 -37.24
N GLN A 232 -31.58 63.64 -36.00
CA GLN A 232 -32.61 64.60 -35.59
C GLN A 232 -32.50 65.93 -36.34
N VAL A 233 -31.28 66.43 -36.56
CA VAL A 233 -31.05 67.66 -37.34
C VAL A 233 -31.44 67.44 -38.80
N GLN A 234 -30.99 66.35 -39.43
CA GLN A 234 -31.33 66.03 -40.82
C GLN A 234 -32.84 65.82 -41.02
N TYR A 235 -33.51 65.20 -40.04
CA TYR A 235 -34.96 65.00 -40.08
C TYR A 235 -35.73 66.32 -39.98
N LYS A 236 -35.23 67.27 -39.17
CA LYS A 236 -35.80 68.62 -39.11
C LYS A 236 -35.70 69.31 -40.47
N ASP A 237 -34.55 69.25 -41.13
CA ASP A 237 -34.36 69.87 -42.46
C ASP A 237 -35.28 69.23 -43.51
N THR A 238 -35.44 67.89 -43.46
CA THR A 238 -36.39 67.17 -44.33
C THR A 238 -37.84 67.63 -44.12
N LEU A 239 -38.25 67.89 -42.88
CA LEU A 239 -39.58 68.40 -42.58
C LEU A 239 -39.80 69.82 -43.11
N GLU A 240 -38.77 70.67 -43.05
CA GLU A 240 -38.81 72.02 -43.62
C GLU A 240 -38.96 71.96 -45.15
N GLU A 241 -38.16 71.15 -45.85
CA GLU A 241 -38.28 70.95 -47.31
C GLU A 241 -39.64 70.37 -47.73
N MET A 242 -40.17 69.43 -46.93
CA MET A 242 -41.49 68.84 -47.17
C MET A 242 -42.60 69.89 -46.99
N GLN A 243 -42.49 70.75 -45.97
CA GLN A 243 -43.44 71.82 -45.74
C GLN A 243 -43.45 72.81 -46.92
N ASP A 244 -42.29 73.19 -47.44
CA ASP A 244 -42.17 74.05 -48.61
C ASP A 244 -42.78 73.40 -49.86
N SER A 245 -42.50 72.11 -50.07
CA SER A 245 -43.06 71.34 -51.19
C SER A 245 -44.59 71.25 -51.12
N ILE A 246 -45.15 71.05 -49.93
CA ILE A 246 -46.61 71.09 -49.72
C ILE A 246 -47.17 72.47 -50.06
N GLY A 247 -46.47 73.55 -49.69
CA GLY A 247 -46.84 74.91 -50.08
C GLY A 247 -46.96 75.09 -51.59
N VAL A 248 -45.96 74.62 -52.34
CA VAL A 248 -45.96 74.65 -53.82
C VAL A 248 -47.08 73.78 -54.39
N ILE A 249 -47.32 72.59 -53.83
CA ILE A 249 -48.42 71.72 -54.28
C ILE A 249 -49.77 72.42 -54.10
N ILE A 250 -50.01 73.09 -52.97
CA ILE A 250 -51.25 73.83 -52.73
C ILE A 250 -51.41 74.96 -53.76
N GLU A 251 -50.35 75.70 -54.05
CA GLU A 251 -50.37 76.75 -55.09
C GLU A 251 -50.74 76.17 -56.46
N LYS A 252 -50.09 75.07 -56.86
CA LYS A 252 -50.37 74.42 -58.15
C LYS A 252 -51.77 73.82 -58.23
N LEU A 253 -52.30 73.31 -57.12
CA LEU A 253 -53.69 72.86 -57.06
C LEU A 253 -54.66 74.03 -57.23
N ASN A 254 -54.39 75.18 -56.60
CA ASN A 254 -55.20 76.39 -56.81
C ASN A 254 -55.13 76.89 -58.27
N ASP A 255 -53.95 76.88 -58.89
CA ASP A 255 -53.79 77.20 -60.32
C ASP A 255 -54.64 76.27 -61.20
N ALA A 256 -54.62 74.96 -60.91
CA ALA A 256 -55.41 73.97 -61.63
C ALA A 256 -56.92 74.18 -61.42
N THR A 257 -57.35 74.49 -60.20
CA THR A 257 -58.76 74.82 -59.90
C THR A 257 -59.21 76.04 -60.72
N ARG A 258 -58.41 77.11 -60.78
CA ARG A 258 -58.72 78.29 -61.59
C ARG A 258 -58.79 77.97 -63.08
N ALA A 259 -57.86 77.16 -63.59
CA ALA A 259 -57.90 76.73 -64.99
C ALA A 259 -59.17 75.91 -65.30
N ILE A 260 -59.61 75.06 -64.36
CA ILE A 260 -60.87 74.31 -64.50
C ILE A 260 -62.07 75.26 -64.46
N GLU A 261 -62.09 76.26 -63.59
CA GLU A 261 -63.14 77.30 -63.58
C GLU A 261 -63.17 78.08 -64.90
N GLU A 262 -62.02 78.51 -65.42
CA GLU A 262 -61.91 79.21 -66.71
C GLU A 262 -62.40 78.34 -67.88
N ILE A 263 -62.04 77.05 -67.90
CA ILE A 263 -62.57 76.09 -68.88
C ILE A 263 -64.08 75.96 -68.74
N SER A 264 -64.60 75.82 -67.51
CA SER A 264 -66.03 75.70 -67.26
C SER A 264 -66.79 76.93 -67.77
N THR A 265 -66.30 78.15 -67.49
CA THR A 265 -66.88 79.40 -68.00
C THR A 265 -66.77 79.50 -69.52
N SER A 266 -65.65 79.09 -70.12
CA SER A 266 -65.48 79.11 -71.58
C SER A 266 -66.39 78.11 -72.31
N LEU A 267 -66.83 77.03 -71.66
CA LEU A 267 -67.76 76.04 -72.20
C LEU A 267 -69.23 76.45 -72.04
N GLU A 268 -69.55 77.40 -71.16
CA GLU A 268 -70.92 77.86 -70.86
C GLU A 268 -71.71 78.35 -72.08
N PRO A 269 -71.12 79.09 -73.05
CA PRO A 269 -71.85 79.57 -74.23
C PRO A 269 -72.02 78.52 -75.33
N ILE A 270 -71.34 77.36 -75.27
CA ILE A 270 -71.35 76.38 -76.37
C ILE A 270 -72.77 75.88 -76.69
N PRO A 271 -73.61 75.50 -75.71
CA PRO A 271 -74.99 75.09 -75.99
C PRO A 271 -75.79 76.16 -76.75
N GLU A 272 -75.66 77.43 -76.38
CA GLU A 272 -76.33 78.53 -77.11
C GLU A 272 -75.79 78.68 -78.53
N THR A 273 -74.47 78.53 -78.74
CA THR A 273 -73.90 78.55 -80.10
C THR A 273 -74.38 77.38 -80.94
N VAL A 274 -74.56 76.20 -80.35
CA VAL A 274 -75.10 75.02 -81.04
C VAL A 274 -76.56 75.24 -81.41
N GLU A 275 -77.38 75.78 -80.51
CA GLU A 275 -78.79 76.13 -80.79
C GLU A 275 -78.90 77.20 -81.89
N SER A 276 -78.01 78.20 -81.89
CA SER A 276 -77.94 79.21 -82.95
C SER A 276 -77.56 78.59 -84.30
N ILE A 277 -76.66 77.59 -84.32
CA ILE A 277 -76.28 76.88 -85.54
C ILE A 277 -77.45 76.01 -86.05
N GLU A 278 -78.15 75.29 -85.16
CA GLU A 278 -79.35 74.53 -85.53
C GLU A 278 -80.40 75.44 -86.17
N THR A 279 -80.64 76.62 -85.57
CA THR A 279 -81.56 77.62 -86.13
C THR A 279 -81.12 78.09 -87.52
N LEU A 280 -79.82 78.35 -87.72
CA LEU A 280 -79.27 78.72 -89.04
C LEU A 280 -79.45 77.62 -90.08
N PHE A 281 -79.27 76.35 -89.69
CA PHE A 281 -79.51 75.21 -90.59
C PHE A 281 -80.99 75.09 -90.96
N ASP A 282 -81.90 75.24 -90.00
CA ASP A 282 -83.35 75.25 -90.23
C ASP A 282 -83.76 76.34 -91.22
N ASP A 283 -83.20 77.55 -91.06
CA ASP A 283 -83.47 78.67 -91.96
C ASP A 283 -82.84 78.48 -93.34
N ALA A 284 -81.65 77.89 -93.41
CA ALA A 284 -81.02 77.52 -94.67
C ALA A 284 -81.82 76.45 -95.42
N GLU A 285 -82.31 75.42 -94.73
CA GLU A 285 -83.15 74.37 -95.29
C GLU A 285 -84.47 74.96 -95.83
N LYS A 286 -85.13 75.84 -95.08
CA LYS A 286 -86.30 76.58 -95.57
C LYS A 286 -85.98 77.40 -96.82
N SER A 287 -84.84 78.08 -96.84
CA SER A 287 -84.41 78.89 -97.99
C SER A 287 -84.14 78.03 -99.24
N ILE A 288 -83.49 76.87 -99.08
CA ILE A 288 -83.29 75.88 -100.14
C ILE A 288 -84.63 75.32 -100.63
N GLY A 289 -85.55 75.01 -99.73
CA GLY A 289 -86.91 74.57 -100.07
C GLY A 289 -87.68 75.62 -100.88
N LEU A 290 -87.60 76.89 -100.48
CA LEU A 290 -88.17 78.01 -101.23
C LEU A 290 -87.51 78.16 -102.60
N MET A 291 -86.18 78.09 -102.70
CA MET A 291 -85.48 78.13 -104.00
C MET A 291 -85.88 76.98 -104.89
N THR A 292 -86.03 75.76 -104.35
CA THR A 292 -86.47 74.58 -105.11
C THR A 292 -87.90 74.76 -105.62
N THR A 293 -88.81 75.23 -104.76
CA THR A 293 -90.20 75.53 -105.13
C THR A 293 -90.26 76.64 -106.20
N THR A 294 -89.40 77.65 -106.08
CA THR A 294 -89.32 78.75 -107.05
C THR A 294 -88.80 78.24 -108.40
N LEU A 295 -87.78 77.38 -108.40
CA LEU A 295 -87.23 76.74 -109.61
C LEU A 295 -88.25 75.80 -110.27
N GLU A 296 -89.00 75.01 -109.49
CA GLU A 296 -90.11 74.20 -110.00
C GLU A 296 -91.20 75.09 -110.61
N SER A 297 -91.57 76.21 -109.98
CA SER A 297 -92.53 77.16 -110.55
C SER A 297 -92.03 77.78 -111.86
N TYR A 298 -90.73 78.10 -111.96
CA TYR A 298 -90.12 78.59 -113.19
C TYR A 298 -90.09 77.52 -114.28
N LYS A 299 -89.81 76.27 -113.92
CA LYS A 299 -89.85 75.13 -114.83
C LYS A 299 -91.27 74.93 -115.37
N ASP A 300 -92.27 74.90 -114.51
CA ASP A 300 -93.69 74.79 -114.87
C ASP A 300 -94.15 75.95 -115.76
N MET A 301 -93.65 77.17 -115.51
CA MET A 301 -93.89 78.33 -116.39
C MET A 301 -93.22 78.16 -117.75
N SER A 302 -92.02 77.57 -117.81
CA SER A 302 -91.32 77.31 -119.08
C SER A 302 -91.93 76.17 -119.89
N GLU A 303 -92.53 75.16 -119.25
CA GLU A 303 -93.23 74.06 -119.93
C GLU A 303 -94.62 74.45 -120.45
N LYS A 304 -95.14 75.61 -120.01
CA LYS A 304 -96.42 76.20 -120.47
C LYS A 304 -96.27 77.34 -121.49
N ALA A 305 -95.04 77.67 -121.89
CA ALA A 305 -94.71 78.70 -122.88
C ALA A 305 -94.29 78.08 -124.22
#